data_AF-A0A974NAM3-F1
#
_entry.id   AF-A0A974NAM3-F1
#
_cell.length_a   1.000
_cell.length_b   1.000
_cell.length_c   1.000
_cell.angle_alpha   90.00
_cell.angle_beta   90.00
_cell.angle_gamma   90.00
#
_symmetry.space_group_name_H-M   'P 1'
#
loop_
_entity.id
_entity.type
_entity.pdbx_description
1 polymer ?
#
loop_
_entity_poly.entity_id
_entity_poly.type
_entity_poly.pdbx_seq_one_letter_code
_entity_poly.pdbx_strand_id
1 'polypeptide(L)'
;MSPRQPEGDPLPGMGDLPPQVGAPALGARGTSEAGAVPAPGAGDPGAGTGSRAAPRPFSVYLHVPYCRVRCGYCDFNTYTNLAMGPGASVGDYVDTLERELHLARAAMDRAGLPARPAQTVFVGGGTPTMLVPGDLVRMVGIVREVFGLADGAEVTTEANPETVDEAYLAALAQGGITRVSFGMQSAVPHVLATLERIHRPERVPQVVGWARRAGLLTSLDLIYGTPGESLDDWRRSLEAAVGTGPDHLSAYALVIEEGTRMWGQVRRGELPMPQDDDEATKYEVADAVLARAGYEWYEISNWARRDATGRSGRPGALLECRHNRAYWQDADWWGAGPGAHSHLGDVRAWNTKHPLAWARQVADGRLPVAGHEVVDAAARELERVMLGIRLREGIALDGLPGAVPGEADAAGAGGAGHPGPAVREEGGSGPGEGSGPGRPGGPGAGWATDAGGQGAGAGHLAPVVGQLVADGLLDACAAGRGRAVLTLRGRLMADAVTRALTDGL
;
A
#
# COMPACT_ATOMS: atom_id res chain seq x y z
N MET A 1 1.45 19.72 -12.44
CA MET A 1 2.26 18.74 -13.19
C MET A 1 2.01 17.36 -12.60
N SER A 2 2.07 16.27 -13.37
CA SER A 2 2.14 14.91 -12.78
C SER A 2 3.48 14.77 -12.03
N PRO A 3 3.61 13.89 -11.01
CA PRO A 3 4.87 13.64 -10.31
C PRO A 3 5.95 13.27 -11.30
N ARG A 4 7.21 13.43 -10.91
CA ARG A 4 8.34 12.92 -11.70
C ARG A 4 8.34 11.39 -11.66
N GLN A 5 8.75 10.72 -12.74
CA GLN A 5 9.09 9.29 -12.63
C GLN A 5 10.47 9.16 -11.99
N PRO A 6 10.74 8.04 -11.32
CA PRO A 6 12.12 7.66 -11.02
C PRO A 6 12.95 7.65 -12.32
N GLU A 7 14.23 7.93 -12.18
CA GLU A 7 15.20 7.69 -13.25
C GLU A 7 15.47 6.18 -13.30
N GLY A 8 15.57 5.62 -14.50
CA GLY A 8 15.86 4.20 -14.71
C GLY A 8 16.02 3.89 -16.19
N ASP A 9 16.62 2.75 -16.47
CA ASP A 9 16.92 2.35 -17.85
C ASP A 9 15.69 1.75 -18.54
N PRO A 10 15.40 2.14 -19.79
CA PRO A 10 14.33 1.51 -20.56
C PRO A 10 14.63 0.02 -20.78
N LEU A 11 13.59 -0.76 -21.09
CA LEU A 11 13.77 -2.19 -21.35
C LEU A 11 14.71 -2.44 -22.56
N PRO A 12 15.55 -3.48 -22.51
CA PRO A 12 16.35 -3.89 -23.66
C PRO A 12 15.46 -4.49 -24.78
N GLY A 13 15.74 -4.14 -26.03
CA GLY A 13 15.12 -4.78 -27.20
C GLY A 13 13.63 -4.47 -27.41
N MET A 14 12.89 -5.42 -28.02
CA MET A 14 11.45 -5.29 -28.33
C MET A 14 10.54 -5.57 -27.12
N GLY A 15 10.87 -5.02 -25.96
CA GLY A 15 10.03 -5.15 -24.76
C GLY A 15 10.12 -6.53 -24.09
N ASP A 16 11.33 -7.05 -23.93
CA ASP A 16 11.57 -8.17 -23.02
C ASP A 16 11.70 -7.67 -21.58
N LEU A 17 11.23 -8.47 -20.62
CA LEU A 17 11.42 -8.15 -19.21
C LEU A 17 12.92 -8.21 -18.86
N PRO A 18 13.38 -7.44 -17.85
CA PRO A 18 14.76 -7.51 -17.40
C PRO A 18 15.12 -8.96 -17.03
N PRO A 19 16.35 -9.43 -17.31
CA PRO A 19 16.76 -10.82 -17.06
C PRO A 19 16.61 -11.24 -15.59
N GLN A 20 16.59 -10.28 -14.66
CA GLN A 20 16.37 -10.47 -13.23
C GLN A 20 14.93 -10.89 -12.88
N VAL A 21 13.97 -10.70 -13.79
CA VAL A 21 12.58 -11.15 -13.62
C VAL A 21 12.42 -12.66 -13.86
N GLY A 22 13.43 -13.34 -14.43
CA GLY A 22 13.35 -14.75 -14.77
C GLY A 22 13.33 -15.69 -13.56
N ALA A 23 12.79 -16.90 -13.74
CA ALA A 23 13.00 -17.98 -12.79
C ALA A 23 14.51 -18.25 -12.65
N PRO A 24 15.05 -18.53 -11.45
CA PRO A 24 16.46 -18.87 -11.31
C PRO A 24 16.78 -20.00 -12.29
N ALA A 25 17.80 -19.82 -13.13
CA ALA A 25 18.26 -20.87 -14.02
C ALA A 25 18.45 -22.13 -13.18
N LEU A 26 17.74 -23.21 -13.53
CA LEU A 26 17.91 -24.51 -12.90
C LEU A 26 19.36 -24.94 -13.12
N GLY A 27 20.23 -24.62 -12.16
CA GLY A 27 21.59 -25.12 -12.12
C GLY A 27 21.53 -26.63 -12.09
N ALA A 28 22.11 -27.25 -13.11
CA ALA A 28 22.20 -28.69 -13.30
C ALA A 28 22.54 -29.41 -11.99
N ARG A 29 21.59 -30.17 -11.43
CA ARG A 29 21.87 -31.23 -10.47
C ARG A 29 21.14 -32.49 -10.91
N GLY A 30 21.91 -33.57 -10.95
CA GLY A 30 21.60 -34.82 -11.62
C GLY A 30 20.38 -35.55 -11.09
N THR A 31 19.93 -36.47 -11.93
CA THR A 31 18.89 -37.46 -11.72
C THR A 31 19.09 -38.26 -10.43
N SER A 32 18.08 -38.32 -9.57
CA SER A 32 17.78 -39.52 -8.77
C SER A 32 16.30 -39.52 -8.35
N GLU A 33 15.80 -40.73 -8.09
CA GLU A 33 14.44 -41.21 -8.31
C GLU A 33 13.37 -40.82 -7.27
N ALA A 34 12.13 -41.15 -7.68
CA ALA A 34 10.83 -41.19 -7.03
C ALA A 34 10.75 -41.53 -5.52
N GLY A 35 9.75 -40.94 -4.84
CA GLY A 35 9.22 -41.45 -3.58
C GLY A 35 8.09 -40.62 -2.93
N ALA A 36 6.86 -41.13 -3.04
CA ALA A 36 5.67 -41.04 -2.16
C ALA A 36 5.19 -39.71 -1.51
N VAL A 37 3.88 -39.46 -1.62
CA VAL A 37 3.10 -38.39 -0.98
C VAL A 37 2.48 -38.87 0.35
N PRO A 38 2.52 -38.10 1.46
CA PRO A 38 1.57 -38.24 2.57
C PRO A 38 0.57 -37.07 2.67
N ALA A 39 -0.59 -37.37 3.25
CA ALA A 39 -1.78 -36.54 3.42
C ALA A 39 -1.64 -35.41 4.49
N PRO A 40 -2.57 -34.42 4.56
CA PRO A 40 -2.34 -33.17 5.29
C PRO A 40 -2.71 -33.27 6.77
N GLY A 41 -1.84 -32.76 7.63
CA GLY A 41 -2.09 -32.51 9.05
C GLY A 41 -1.46 -31.16 9.45
N ALA A 42 -2.18 -30.39 10.25
CA ALA A 42 -1.84 -29.03 10.68
C ALA A 42 -0.49 -28.94 11.43
N GLY A 43 0.33 -27.95 11.08
CA GLY A 43 1.60 -27.65 11.75
C GLY A 43 2.32 -26.42 11.19
N ASP A 44 2.81 -25.59 12.11
CA ASP A 44 3.53 -24.30 12.03
C ASP A 44 4.80 -24.29 11.13
N PRO A 45 5.15 -23.19 10.40
CA PRO A 45 6.40 -23.13 9.65
C PRO A 45 7.49 -22.38 10.43
N GLY A 46 8.43 -23.12 11.02
CA GLY A 46 9.65 -22.59 11.63
C GLY A 46 10.92 -23.33 11.19
N ALA A 47 11.86 -22.55 10.66
CA ALA A 47 13.31 -22.76 10.53
C ALA A 47 13.89 -23.89 9.63
N GLY A 48 14.63 -23.44 8.59
CA GLY A 48 15.92 -24.04 8.22
C GLY A 48 15.95 -25.06 7.08
N THR A 49 16.77 -24.76 6.06
CA THR A 49 17.22 -25.58 4.92
C THR A 49 16.27 -25.69 3.72
N GLY A 50 16.62 -24.99 2.63
CA GLY A 50 16.20 -25.31 1.26
C GLY A 50 14.70 -25.23 0.93
N SER A 51 13.90 -24.51 1.72
CA SER A 51 12.48 -24.33 1.40
C SER A 51 12.34 -23.55 0.10
N ARG A 52 11.81 -24.21 -0.94
CA ARG A 52 11.33 -23.54 -2.15
C ARG A 52 10.18 -22.63 -1.69
N ALA A 53 10.50 -21.36 -1.44
CA ALA A 53 9.55 -20.36 -0.95
C ALA A 53 8.23 -20.50 -1.71
N ALA A 54 7.11 -20.53 -0.97
CA ALA A 54 5.80 -20.60 -1.59
C ALA A 54 5.68 -19.50 -2.67
N PRO A 55 5.08 -19.78 -3.84
CA PRO A 55 5.03 -18.80 -4.92
C PRO A 55 4.35 -17.52 -4.43
N ARG A 56 4.98 -16.36 -4.65
CA ARG A 56 4.40 -15.06 -4.30
C ARG A 56 3.02 -14.92 -4.96
N PRO A 57 2.00 -14.44 -4.23
CA PRO A 57 0.71 -14.05 -4.81
C PRO A 57 0.90 -13.12 -6.00
N PHE A 58 0.03 -13.23 -6.98
CA PHE A 58 0.04 -12.37 -8.17
C PHE A 58 -1.21 -11.50 -8.21
N SER A 59 -1.02 -10.21 -8.48
CA SER A 59 -2.09 -9.21 -8.56
C SER A 59 -1.99 -8.42 -9.86
N VAL A 60 -3.09 -7.76 -10.27
CA VAL A 60 -3.09 -6.90 -11.46
C VAL A 60 -3.64 -5.53 -11.11
N TYR A 61 -2.92 -4.48 -11.50
CA TYR A 61 -3.37 -3.09 -11.38
C TYR A 61 -3.63 -2.51 -12.77
N LEU A 62 -4.79 -1.89 -12.97
CA LEU A 62 -5.17 -1.25 -14.23
C LEU A 62 -5.34 0.27 -14.01
N HIS A 63 -4.53 1.07 -14.68
CA HIS A 63 -4.48 2.52 -14.50
C HIS A 63 -5.36 3.26 -15.51
N VAL A 64 -6.50 3.77 -15.08
CA VAL A 64 -7.36 4.65 -15.91
C VAL A 64 -7.00 6.11 -15.65
N PRO A 65 -6.44 6.85 -16.63
CA PRO A 65 -5.84 8.17 -16.38
C PRO A 65 -6.85 9.33 -16.36
N TYR A 66 -8.14 9.09 -16.60
CA TYR A 66 -9.10 10.16 -16.87
C TYR A 66 -9.75 10.72 -15.61
N CYS A 67 -9.91 12.04 -15.55
CA CYS A 67 -10.64 12.73 -14.50
C CYS A 67 -11.53 13.81 -15.10
N ARG A 68 -12.68 14.10 -14.48
CA ARG A 68 -13.47 15.30 -14.84
C ARG A 68 -12.73 16.59 -14.46
N VAL A 69 -12.16 16.60 -13.26
CA VAL A 69 -11.32 17.69 -12.73
C VAL A 69 -10.15 17.08 -11.99
N ARG A 70 -9.02 17.79 -11.97
CA ARG A 70 -7.88 17.42 -11.14
C ARG A 70 -8.00 18.14 -9.80
N CYS A 71 -8.11 17.38 -8.71
CA CYS A 71 -8.17 17.93 -7.35
C CYS A 71 -6.85 18.63 -7.02
N GLY A 72 -6.87 19.64 -6.15
CA GLY A 72 -5.71 20.52 -5.90
C GLY A 72 -4.50 19.77 -5.33
N TYR A 73 -4.77 18.79 -4.48
CA TYR A 73 -3.79 17.91 -3.83
C TYR A 73 -3.33 16.74 -4.71
N CYS A 74 -4.07 16.43 -5.79
CA CYS A 74 -3.88 15.18 -6.52
C CYS A 74 -2.56 15.17 -7.30
N ASP A 75 -1.69 14.27 -6.87
CA ASP A 75 -0.42 13.92 -7.48
C ASP A 75 -0.55 12.68 -8.40
N PHE A 76 -1.72 12.09 -8.60
CA PHE A 76 -1.83 10.95 -9.51
C PHE A 76 -1.62 11.34 -10.98
N ASN A 77 -1.23 10.35 -11.80
CA ASN A 77 -1.04 10.49 -13.26
C ASN A 77 -2.39 10.66 -13.98
N THR A 78 -2.96 11.85 -13.88
CA THR A 78 -4.34 12.13 -14.30
C THR A 78 -4.44 13.23 -15.34
N TYR A 79 -5.45 13.09 -16.20
CA TYR A 79 -5.70 13.95 -17.35
C TYR A 79 -7.19 14.28 -17.43
N THR A 80 -7.48 15.56 -17.68
CA THR A 80 -8.85 16.06 -17.89
C THR A 80 -9.26 16.09 -19.36
N ASN A 81 -8.30 15.96 -20.28
CA ASN A 81 -8.58 15.79 -21.69
C ASN A 81 -8.95 14.32 -21.95
N LEU A 82 -10.19 14.07 -22.35
CA LEU A 82 -10.71 12.73 -22.66
C LEU A 82 -10.44 12.30 -24.11
N ALA A 83 -10.09 13.25 -24.98
CA ALA A 83 -9.76 13.07 -26.39
C ALA A 83 -8.26 13.31 -26.61
N MET A 84 -7.42 12.45 -26.03
CA MET A 84 -5.95 12.58 -26.08
C MET A 84 -5.36 12.21 -27.45
N GLY A 85 -6.15 11.57 -28.32
CA GLY A 85 -5.74 11.04 -29.62
C GLY A 85 -5.85 9.51 -29.70
N PRO A 86 -5.48 8.92 -30.84
CA PRO A 86 -5.66 7.50 -31.12
C PRO A 86 -5.01 6.58 -30.07
N GLY A 87 -5.77 5.59 -29.60
CA GLY A 87 -5.39 4.60 -28.61
C GLY A 87 -5.28 5.11 -27.17
N ALA A 88 -5.44 6.41 -26.95
CA ALA A 88 -5.32 7.07 -25.64
C ALA A 88 -6.57 7.87 -25.26
N SER A 89 -7.61 7.87 -26.10
CA SER A 89 -8.88 8.53 -25.81
C SER A 89 -9.82 7.55 -25.11
N VAL A 90 -10.78 8.06 -24.34
CA VAL A 90 -11.71 7.21 -23.57
C VAL A 90 -12.33 6.09 -24.43
N GLY A 91 -12.70 6.39 -25.68
CA GLY A 91 -13.38 5.43 -26.57
C GLY A 91 -12.50 4.33 -27.19
N ASP A 92 -11.17 4.44 -27.15
CA ASP A 92 -10.24 3.45 -27.72
C ASP A 92 -9.15 2.98 -26.74
N TYR A 93 -9.16 3.51 -25.51
CA TYR A 93 -8.22 3.18 -24.44
C TYR A 93 -8.21 1.70 -24.09
N VAL A 94 -9.39 1.07 -23.97
CA VAL A 94 -9.49 -0.33 -23.56
C VAL A 94 -8.88 -1.28 -24.60
N ASP A 95 -8.97 -0.96 -25.89
CA ASP A 95 -8.32 -1.74 -26.95
C ASP A 95 -6.79 -1.68 -26.85
N THR A 96 -6.26 -0.51 -26.46
CA THR A 96 -4.82 -0.36 -26.23
C THR A 96 -4.39 -1.06 -24.96
N LEU A 97 -5.16 -0.98 -23.89
CA LEU A 97 -4.88 -1.72 -22.66
C LEU A 97 -4.88 -3.23 -22.92
N GLU A 98 -5.83 -3.74 -23.70
CA GLU A 98 -5.88 -5.16 -24.10
C GLU A 98 -4.58 -5.60 -24.78
N ARG A 99 -4.15 -4.83 -25.79
CA ARG A 99 -2.88 -5.08 -26.49
C ARG A 99 -1.68 -5.07 -25.54
N GLU A 100 -1.63 -4.13 -24.60
CA GLU A 100 -0.57 -4.08 -23.58
C GLU A 100 -0.55 -5.35 -22.73
N LEU A 101 -1.71 -5.81 -22.25
CA LEU A 101 -1.80 -6.99 -21.40
C LEU A 101 -1.33 -8.25 -22.14
N HIS A 102 -1.66 -8.41 -23.42
CA HIS A 102 -1.12 -9.51 -24.24
C HIS A 102 0.39 -9.40 -24.43
N LEU A 103 0.93 -8.21 -24.67
CA LEU A 103 2.39 -8.00 -24.75
C LEU A 103 3.08 -8.37 -23.44
N ALA A 104 2.50 -8.00 -22.30
CA ALA A 104 3.00 -8.32 -20.98
C ALA A 104 3.03 -9.83 -20.72
N ARG A 105 1.93 -10.54 -21.02
CA ARG A 105 1.88 -12.00 -20.90
C ARG A 105 2.94 -12.67 -21.77
N ALA A 106 3.06 -12.26 -23.03
CA ALA A 106 4.08 -12.80 -23.93
C ALA A 106 5.50 -12.56 -23.42
N ALA A 107 5.78 -11.39 -22.84
CA ALA A 107 7.08 -11.08 -22.25
C ALA A 107 7.37 -11.92 -20.99
N MET A 108 6.36 -12.13 -20.14
CA MET A 108 6.47 -13.03 -18.98
C MET A 108 6.72 -14.49 -19.41
N ASP A 109 6.07 -14.95 -20.48
CA ASP A 109 6.29 -16.30 -21.03
C ASP A 109 7.72 -16.48 -21.55
N ARG A 110 8.24 -15.50 -22.29
CA ARG A 110 9.64 -15.50 -22.76
C ARG A 110 10.64 -15.46 -21.60
N ALA A 111 10.31 -14.78 -20.51
CA ALA A 111 11.11 -14.76 -19.28
C ALA A 111 11.00 -16.06 -18.45
N GLY A 112 10.15 -17.02 -18.88
CA GLY A 112 9.96 -18.29 -18.17
C GLY A 112 9.17 -18.17 -16.86
N LEU A 113 8.41 -17.09 -16.68
CA LEU A 113 7.56 -16.93 -15.51
C LEU A 113 6.35 -17.88 -15.56
N PRO A 114 6.02 -18.57 -14.46
CA PRO A 114 4.86 -19.44 -14.43
C PRO A 114 3.56 -18.65 -14.62
N ALA A 115 2.58 -19.26 -15.27
CA ALA A 115 1.22 -18.75 -15.28
C ALA A 115 0.64 -18.79 -13.85
N ARG A 116 0.19 -17.64 -13.36
CA ARG A 116 -0.38 -17.47 -12.02
C ARG A 116 -1.71 -16.72 -12.16
N PRO A 117 -2.85 -17.35 -11.81
CA PRO A 117 -4.12 -16.64 -11.76
C PRO A 117 -4.03 -15.46 -10.79
N ALA A 118 -4.54 -14.29 -11.21
CA ALA A 118 -4.51 -13.12 -10.35
C ALA A 118 -5.46 -13.30 -9.16
N GLN A 119 -4.96 -13.03 -7.96
CA GLN A 119 -5.73 -13.08 -6.71
C GLN A 119 -6.52 -11.79 -6.48
N THR A 120 -6.00 -10.68 -7.00
CA THR A 120 -6.68 -9.39 -6.97
C THR A 120 -6.51 -8.65 -8.30
N VAL A 121 -7.55 -7.89 -8.66
CA VAL A 121 -7.51 -6.89 -9.74
C VAL A 121 -7.98 -5.57 -9.16
N PHE A 122 -7.20 -4.52 -9.36
CA PHE A 122 -7.56 -3.17 -8.89
C PHE A 122 -7.52 -2.19 -10.05
N VAL A 123 -8.67 -1.58 -10.33
CA VAL A 123 -8.81 -0.53 -11.33
C VAL A 123 -8.84 0.81 -10.64
N GLY A 124 -7.77 1.59 -10.79
CA GLY A 124 -7.60 2.89 -10.12
C GLY A 124 -6.99 3.94 -11.04
N GLY A 125 -6.49 5.02 -10.46
CA GLY A 125 -5.74 6.06 -11.15
C GLY A 125 -6.42 7.40 -11.04
N GLY A 126 -7.04 7.87 -12.12
CA GLY A 126 -7.87 9.06 -12.11
C GLY A 126 -9.25 8.78 -11.53
N THR A 127 -10.19 8.48 -12.42
CA THR A 127 -11.55 8.12 -12.07
C THR A 127 -11.95 7.03 -13.07
N PRO A 128 -11.76 5.74 -12.73
CA PRO A 128 -12.12 4.61 -13.59
C PRO A 128 -13.53 4.71 -14.16
N THR A 129 -14.46 5.20 -13.34
CA THR A 129 -15.86 5.44 -13.69
C THR A 129 -16.12 6.64 -14.61
N MET A 130 -15.08 7.22 -15.20
CA MET A 130 -15.19 8.04 -16.41
C MET A 130 -15.38 7.18 -17.67
N LEU A 131 -15.02 5.90 -17.61
CA LEU A 131 -15.38 4.91 -18.61
C LEU A 131 -16.83 4.49 -18.43
N VAL A 132 -17.45 3.94 -19.47
CA VAL A 132 -18.76 3.28 -19.35
C VAL A 132 -18.61 1.96 -18.59
N PRO A 133 -19.65 1.44 -17.90
CA PRO A 133 -19.47 0.25 -17.06
C PRO A 133 -19.05 -0.98 -17.88
N GLY A 134 -19.51 -1.08 -19.13
CA GLY A 134 -19.12 -2.15 -20.06
C GLY A 134 -17.61 -2.21 -20.33
N ASP A 135 -16.92 -1.07 -20.33
CA ASP A 135 -15.47 -1.00 -20.52
C ASP A 135 -14.72 -1.54 -19.31
N LEU A 136 -15.15 -1.17 -18.09
CA LEU A 136 -14.58 -1.71 -16.86
C LEU A 136 -14.79 -3.23 -16.75
N VAL A 137 -15.96 -3.71 -17.13
CA VAL A 137 -16.26 -5.15 -17.18
C VAL A 137 -15.39 -5.85 -18.23
N ARG A 138 -15.21 -5.25 -19.41
CA ARG A 138 -14.32 -5.77 -20.45
C ARG A 138 -12.87 -5.83 -19.97
N MET A 139 -12.38 -4.81 -19.28
CA MET A 139 -11.03 -4.80 -18.70
C MET A 139 -10.79 -5.99 -17.76
N VAL A 140 -11.75 -6.30 -16.89
CA VAL A 140 -11.68 -7.48 -16.01
C VAL A 140 -11.74 -8.79 -16.81
N GLY A 141 -12.56 -8.83 -17.85
CA GLY A 141 -12.64 -9.96 -18.79
C GLY A 141 -11.30 -10.25 -19.48
N ILE A 142 -10.58 -9.20 -19.92
CA ILE A 142 -9.26 -9.32 -20.52
C ILE A 142 -8.25 -9.86 -19.51
N VAL A 143 -8.24 -9.36 -18.27
CA VAL A 143 -7.35 -9.89 -17.22
C VAL A 143 -7.61 -11.39 -16.98
N ARG A 144 -8.88 -11.80 -16.94
CA ARG A 144 -9.28 -13.21 -16.81
C ARG A 144 -8.76 -14.05 -17.97
N GLU A 145 -8.81 -13.54 -19.20
CA GLU A 145 -8.29 -14.24 -20.37
C GLU A 145 -6.75 -14.35 -20.33
N VAL A 146 -6.07 -13.24 -20.07
CA VAL A 146 -4.62 -13.11 -20.22
C VAL A 146 -3.85 -13.78 -19.08
N PHE A 147 -4.32 -13.65 -17.84
CA PHE A 147 -3.62 -14.16 -16.65
C PHE A 147 -4.40 -15.25 -15.90
N GLY A 148 -5.72 -15.34 -16.12
CA GLY A 148 -6.61 -16.08 -15.23
C GLY A 148 -6.99 -15.29 -13.98
N LEU A 149 -8.08 -15.68 -13.35
CA LEU A 149 -8.49 -15.20 -12.02
C LEU A 149 -8.60 -16.38 -11.07
N ALA A 150 -8.03 -16.24 -9.88
CA ALA A 150 -8.16 -17.24 -8.83
C ALA A 150 -9.62 -17.34 -8.35
N ASP A 151 -10.00 -18.51 -7.83
CA ASP A 151 -11.30 -18.67 -7.18
C ASP A 151 -11.41 -17.71 -6.00
N GLY A 152 -12.50 -16.94 -5.96
CA GLY A 152 -12.71 -15.89 -4.96
C GLY A 152 -11.72 -14.72 -5.08
N ALA A 153 -11.16 -14.45 -6.26
CA ALA A 153 -10.36 -13.25 -6.50
C ALA A 153 -11.14 -11.97 -6.15
N GLU A 154 -10.46 -11.00 -5.54
CA GLU A 154 -11.06 -9.68 -5.30
C GLU A 154 -10.85 -8.78 -6.52
N VAL A 155 -11.94 -8.25 -7.06
CA VAL A 155 -11.91 -7.24 -8.13
C VAL A 155 -12.46 -5.94 -7.55
N THR A 156 -11.62 -4.91 -7.51
CA THR A 156 -11.91 -3.60 -6.94
C THR A 156 -11.82 -2.53 -8.02
N THR A 157 -12.75 -1.58 -8.02
CA THR A 157 -12.62 -0.35 -8.82
C THR A 157 -12.85 0.90 -7.99
N GLU A 158 -12.06 1.94 -8.24
CA GLU A 158 -12.29 3.26 -7.67
C GLU A 158 -13.43 3.98 -8.41
N ALA A 159 -14.22 4.74 -7.66
CA ALA A 159 -15.33 5.51 -8.17
C ALA A 159 -15.41 6.90 -7.53
N ASN A 160 -15.81 7.88 -8.34
CA ASN A 160 -16.27 9.16 -7.83
C ASN A 160 -17.78 9.05 -7.54
N PRO A 161 -18.29 9.55 -6.39
CA PRO A 161 -19.74 9.51 -6.10
C PRO A 161 -20.64 10.19 -7.17
N GLU A 162 -20.07 11.09 -7.98
CA GLU A 162 -20.81 11.81 -9.04
C GLU A 162 -20.80 11.09 -10.40
N THR A 163 -20.03 10.02 -10.59
CA THR A 163 -19.86 9.36 -11.90
C THR A 163 -20.60 8.03 -12.01
N VAL A 164 -21.33 7.63 -10.96
CA VAL A 164 -22.09 6.37 -10.93
C VAL A 164 -23.55 6.59 -10.53
N ASP A 165 -24.39 5.67 -10.98
CA ASP A 165 -25.76 5.49 -10.52
C ASP A 165 -26.01 4.01 -10.14
N GLU A 166 -27.25 3.70 -9.78
CA GLU A 166 -27.64 2.33 -9.38
C GLU A 166 -27.46 1.31 -10.50
N ALA A 167 -27.80 1.67 -11.75
CA ALA A 167 -27.68 0.78 -12.90
C ALA A 167 -26.20 0.51 -13.25
N TYR A 168 -25.36 1.55 -13.14
CA TYR A 168 -23.92 1.44 -13.31
C TYR A 168 -23.32 0.43 -12.32
N LEU A 169 -23.61 0.58 -11.03
CA LEU A 169 -23.09 -0.32 -9.98
C LEU A 169 -23.62 -1.75 -10.13
N ALA A 170 -24.87 -1.93 -10.55
CA ALA A 170 -25.42 -3.25 -10.85
C ALA A 170 -24.68 -3.91 -12.04
N ALA A 171 -24.38 -3.14 -13.10
CA ALA A 171 -23.61 -3.65 -14.24
C ALA A 171 -22.18 -4.07 -13.83
N LEU A 172 -21.52 -3.30 -12.95
CA LEU A 172 -20.21 -3.67 -12.42
C LEU A 172 -20.25 -4.99 -11.65
N ALA A 173 -21.23 -5.15 -10.76
CA ALA A 173 -21.39 -6.38 -9.98
C ALA A 173 -21.64 -7.61 -10.89
N GLN A 174 -22.52 -7.47 -11.89
CA GLN A 174 -22.78 -8.51 -12.87
C GLN A 174 -21.55 -8.87 -13.72
N GLY A 175 -20.68 -7.89 -13.97
CA GLY A 175 -19.42 -8.09 -14.67
C GLY A 175 -18.28 -8.68 -13.83
N GLY A 176 -18.55 -9.04 -12.57
CA GLY A 176 -17.58 -9.71 -11.69
C GLY A 176 -16.71 -8.76 -10.86
N ILE A 177 -17.04 -7.47 -10.79
CA ILE A 177 -16.48 -6.58 -9.78
C ILE A 177 -17.07 -6.95 -8.41
N THR A 178 -16.23 -7.01 -7.39
CA THR A 178 -16.61 -7.44 -6.04
C THR A 178 -16.63 -6.31 -5.02
N ARG A 179 -15.88 -5.22 -5.29
CA ARG A 179 -15.72 -4.07 -4.41
C ARG A 179 -15.66 -2.76 -5.20
N VAL A 180 -16.22 -1.70 -4.63
CA VAL A 180 -16.04 -0.33 -5.12
C VAL A 180 -15.49 0.55 -4.00
N SER A 181 -14.42 1.30 -4.28
CA SER A 181 -13.91 2.33 -3.39
C SER A 181 -14.41 3.71 -3.82
N PHE A 182 -15.13 4.40 -2.93
CA PHE A 182 -15.62 5.74 -3.22
C PHE A 182 -14.74 6.79 -2.53
N GLY A 183 -14.20 7.70 -3.34
CA GLY A 183 -13.49 8.87 -2.82
C GLY A 183 -14.44 9.87 -2.20
N MET A 184 -14.64 9.76 -0.87
CA MET A 184 -15.45 10.64 -0.02
C MET A 184 -14.66 11.87 0.44
N GLN A 185 -13.40 11.70 0.83
CA GLN A 185 -12.48 12.71 1.36
C GLN A 185 -12.94 13.38 2.66
N SER A 186 -14.07 14.08 2.65
CA SER A 186 -14.66 14.76 3.81
C SER A 186 -16.19 14.87 3.64
N ALA A 187 -16.92 14.93 4.76
CA ALA A 187 -18.34 15.29 4.74
C ALA A 187 -18.57 16.81 4.80
N VAL A 188 -17.50 17.60 4.93
CA VAL A 188 -17.56 19.03 5.22
C VAL A 188 -17.31 19.85 3.96
N PRO A 189 -18.28 20.67 3.50
CA PRO A 189 -18.17 21.37 2.21
C PRO A 189 -16.95 22.29 2.08
N HIS A 190 -16.56 23.01 3.14
CA HIS A 190 -15.42 23.91 3.05
C HIS A 190 -14.08 23.14 2.95
N VAL A 191 -13.97 21.97 3.60
CA VAL A 191 -12.81 21.08 3.49
C VAL A 191 -12.70 20.54 2.07
N LEU A 192 -13.81 20.07 1.50
CA LEU A 192 -13.88 19.64 0.10
C LEU A 192 -13.50 20.76 -0.89
N ALA A 193 -13.91 22.00 -0.61
CA ALA A 193 -13.54 23.16 -1.41
C ALA A 193 -12.03 23.42 -1.39
N THR A 194 -11.37 23.31 -0.22
CA THR A 194 -9.90 23.41 -0.12
C THR A 194 -9.20 22.32 -0.92
N LEU A 195 -9.71 21.09 -0.89
CA LEU A 195 -9.19 19.97 -1.70
C LEU A 195 -9.52 20.10 -3.19
N GLU A 196 -10.38 21.04 -3.58
CA GLU A 196 -10.97 21.19 -4.92
C GLU A 196 -11.74 19.94 -5.38
N ARG A 197 -12.35 19.27 -4.42
CA ARG A 197 -13.16 18.09 -4.65
C ARG A 197 -14.61 18.53 -4.86
N ILE A 198 -15.17 18.21 -6.02
CA ILE A 198 -16.45 18.78 -6.49
C ILE A 198 -17.68 17.87 -6.31
N HIS A 199 -17.60 16.83 -5.47
CA HIS A 199 -18.76 15.98 -5.19
C HIS A 199 -19.59 16.56 -4.05
N ARG A 200 -20.87 16.23 -4.04
CA ARG A 200 -21.79 16.57 -2.95
C ARG A 200 -21.72 15.52 -1.84
N PRO A 201 -21.51 15.89 -0.56
CA PRO A 201 -21.46 14.93 0.55
C PRO A 201 -22.70 14.00 0.60
N GLU A 202 -23.87 14.52 0.23
CA GLU A 202 -25.14 13.79 0.25
C GLU A 202 -25.21 12.64 -0.77
N ARG A 203 -24.26 12.59 -1.73
CA ARG A 203 -24.15 11.49 -2.69
C ARG A 203 -23.54 10.24 -2.10
N VAL A 204 -22.66 10.38 -1.10
CA VAL A 204 -21.92 9.24 -0.53
C VAL A 204 -22.87 8.18 0.05
N PRO A 205 -23.85 8.51 0.90
CA PRO A 205 -24.81 7.51 1.40
C PRO A 205 -25.61 6.81 0.29
N GLN A 206 -25.93 7.53 -0.79
CA GLN A 206 -26.71 6.99 -1.91
C GLN A 206 -25.91 5.93 -2.67
N VAL A 207 -24.66 6.24 -3.06
CA VAL A 207 -23.83 5.32 -3.85
C VAL A 207 -23.40 4.09 -3.04
N VAL A 208 -23.16 4.25 -1.74
CA VAL A 208 -22.92 3.12 -0.82
C VAL A 208 -24.16 2.24 -0.73
N GLY A 209 -25.35 2.84 -0.58
CA GLY A 209 -26.62 2.12 -0.57
C GLY A 209 -26.88 1.33 -1.86
N TRP A 210 -26.57 1.91 -3.02
CA TRP A 210 -26.67 1.25 -4.32
C TRP A 210 -25.70 0.09 -4.46
N ALA A 211 -24.42 0.30 -4.14
CA ALA A 211 -23.40 -0.74 -4.22
C ALA A 211 -23.75 -1.94 -3.33
N ARG A 212 -24.20 -1.69 -2.09
CA ARG A 212 -24.64 -2.75 -1.17
C ARG A 212 -25.83 -3.56 -1.72
N ARG A 213 -26.81 -2.90 -2.36
CA ARG A 213 -27.94 -3.61 -3.00
C ARG A 213 -27.51 -4.45 -4.19
N ALA A 214 -26.49 -4.01 -4.93
CA ALA A 214 -25.87 -4.79 -6.00
C ALA A 214 -24.99 -5.95 -5.48
N GLY A 215 -24.83 -6.10 -4.16
CA GLY A 215 -24.00 -7.15 -3.55
C GLY A 215 -22.51 -6.80 -3.46
N LEU A 216 -22.12 -5.57 -3.79
CA LEU A 216 -20.73 -5.13 -3.74
C LEU A 216 -20.29 -4.83 -2.30
N LEU A 217 -19.02 -5.12 -2.02
CA LEU A 217 -18.32 -4.54 -0.88
C LEU A 217 -18.02 -3.07 -1.14
N THR A 218 -17.98 -2.28 -0.07
CA THR A 218 -17.80 -0.83 -0.16
C THR A 218 -16.64 -0.34 0.69
N SER A 219 -15.78 0.44 0.06
CA SER A 219 -14.70 1.20 0.70
C SER A 219 -15.00 2.69 0.60
N LEU A 220 -14.69 3.46 1.65
CA LEU A 220 -14.72 4.93 1.61
C LEU A 220 -13.33 5.47 1.94
N ASP A 221 -12.83 6.35 1.07
CA ASP A 221 -11.52 6.98 1.23
C ASP A 221 -11.71 8.38 1.82
N LEU A 222 -11.02 8.68 2.91
CA LEU A 222 -11.01 9.97 3.61
C LEU A 222 -9.62 10.58 3.61
N ILE A 223 -9.55 11.91 3.73
CA ILE A 223 -8.31 12.68 3.90
C ILE A 223 -8.46 13.58 5.10
N TYR A 224 -7.51 13.53 6.03
CA TYR A 224 -7.44 14.43 7.19
C TYR A 224 -6.19 15.31 7.10
N GLY A 225 -6.15 16.40 7.88
CA GLY A 225 -5.03 17.34 7.86
C GLY A 225 -5.18 18.44 6.80
N THR A 226 -6.37 18.60 6.23
CA THR A 226 -6.61 19.61 5.19
C THR A 226 -6.46 21.03 5.77
N PRO A 227 -5.79 21.97 5.09
CA PRO A 227 -5.73 23.37 5.54
C PRO A 227 -7.10 23.97 5.85
N GLY A 228 -7.26 24.44 7.09
CA GLY A 228 -8.50 25.00 7.61
C GLY A 228 -9.49 23.99 8.21
N GLU A 229 -9.20 22.68 8.15
CA GLU A 229 -10.02 21.63 8.78
C GLU A 229 -9.80 21.59 10.29
N SER A 230 -10.87 21.78 11.05
CA SER A 230 -10.85 21.60 12.51
C SER A 230 -11.00 20.13 12.94
N LEU A 231 -10.68 19.82 14.19
CA LEU A 231 -10.96 18.50 14.77
C LEU A 231 -12.46 18.15 14.75
N ASP A 232 -13.35 19.14 14.86
CA ASP A 232 -14.80 18.90 14.83
C ASP A 232 -15.29 18.62 13.40
N ASP A 233 -14.68 19.23 12.39
CA ASP A 233 -14.92 18.89 10.98
C ASP A 233 -14.48 17.46 10.66
N TRP A 234 -13.33 17.06 11.20
CA TRP A 234 -12.82 15.70 11.07
C TRP A 234 -13.75 14.69 11.73
N ARG A 235 -14.18 14.93 12.98
CA ARG A 235 -15.16 14.09 13.68
C ARG A 235 -16.46 13.96 12.90
N ARG A 236 -16.99 15.06 12.36
CA ARG A 236 -18.19 15.04 11.52
C ARG A 236 -18.01 14.14 10.29
N SER A 237 -16.84 14.18 9.66
CA SER A 237 -16.54 13.34 8.50
C SER A 237 -16.47 11.85 8.86
N LEU A 238 -15.83 11.51 9.98
CA LEU A 238 -15.79 10.14 10.51
C LEU A 238 -17.19 9.62 10.88
N GLU A 239 -17.98 10.42 11.60
CA GLU A 239 -19.35 10.06 11.99
C GLU A 239 -20.25 9.85 10.77
N ALA A 240 -20.15 10.73 9.77
CA ALA A 240 -20.87 10.59 8.51
C ALA A 240 -20.46 9.30 7.79
N ALA A 241 -19.16 9.03 7.66
CA ALA A 241 -18.63 7.83 7.02
C ALA A 241 -19.13 6.55 7.72
N VAL A 242 -18.98 6.47 9.04
CA VAL A 242 -19.49 5.36 9.86
C VAL A 242 -21.00 5.20 9.71
N GLY A 243 -21.74 6.31 9.70
CA GLY A 243 -23.21 6.32 9.53
C GLY A 243 -23.69 5.75 8.20
N THR A 244 -22.85 5.80 7.15
CA THR A 244 -23.17 5.13 5.85
C THR A 244 -22.97 3.62 5.88
N GLY A 245 -22.22 3.10 6.87
CA GLY A 245 -21.97 1.67 7.07
C GLY A 245 -21.15 0.99 5.96
N PRO A 246 -19.99 1.53 5.53
CA PRO A 246 -19.12 0.86 4.58
C PRO A 246 -18.46 -0.36 5.22
N ASP A 247 -17.98 -1.28 4.39
CA ASP A 247 -17.29 -2.49 4.82
C ASP A 247 -15.83 -2.19 5.23
N HIS A 248 -15.25 -1.15 4.63
CA HIS A 248 -13.86 -0.74 4.78
C HIS A 248 -13.72 0.79 4.68
N LEU A 249 -12.75 1.34 5.40
CA LEU A 249 -12.46 2.77 5.48
C LEU A 249 -10.95 2.99 5.36
N SER A 250 -10.58 3.92 4.49
CA SER A 250 -9.22 4.46 4.40
C SER A 250 -9.21 5.89 4.93
N ALA A 251 -8.24 6.25 5.76
CA ALA A 251 -8.03 7.63 6.19
C ALA A 251 -6.55 7.98 6.02
N TYR A 252 -6.28 8.88 5.07
CA TYR A 252 -4.92 9.31 4.73
C TYR A 252 -4.63 10.69 5.31
N ALA A 253 -3.43 10.88 5.86
CA ALA A 253 -2.89 12.22 6.11
C ALA A 253 -2.73 12.95 4.77
N LEU A 254 -3.02 14.25 4.74
CA LEU A 254 -2.85 15.05 3.54
C LEU A 254 -1.36 15.33 3.33
N VAL A 255 -0.76 14.64 2.36
CA VAL A 255 0.58 14.99 1.88
C VAL A 255 0.46 15.97 0.71
N ILE A 256 1.12 17.13 0.81
CA ILE A 256 1.16 18.12 -0.26
C ILE A 256 2.44 17.92 -1.08
N GLU A 257 2.30 17.20 -2.20
CA GLU A 257 3.42 16.86 -3.07
C GLU A 257 3.87 18.02 -3.97
N GLU A 258 5.18 18.09 -4.23
CA GLU A 258 5.74 19.07 -5.15
C GLU A 258 5.14 18.94 -6.56
N GLY A 259 4.75 20.08 -7.14
CA GLY A 259 4.18 20.13 -8.49
C GLY A 259 2.66 19.97 -8.57
N THR A 260 2.00 19.71 -7.44
CA THR A 260 0.54 19.82 -7.28
C THR A 260 0.09 21.30 -7.32
N ARG A 261 -1.21 21.54 -7.54
CA ARG A 261 -1.75 22.91 -7.52
C ARG A 261 -1.68 23.48 -6.10
N MET A 262 -2.01 22.64 -5.12
CA MET A 262 -1.99 22.97 -3.70
C MET A 262 -0.58 23.33 -3.21
N TRP A 263 0.47 22.62 -3.66
CA TRP A 263 1.85 23.03 -3.41
C TRP A 263 2.14 24.45 -3.91
N GLY A 264 1.63 24.80 -5.10
CA GLY A 264 1.74 26.15 -5.63
C GLY A 264 1.07 27.20 -4.73
N GLN A 265 -0.09 26.89 -4.14
CA GLN A 265 -0.80 27.77 -3.21
C GLN A 265 -0.01 27.94 -1.90
N VAL A 266 0.51 26.85 -1.35
CA VAL A 266 1.39 26.89 -0.16
C VAL A 266 2.61 27.76 -0.40
N ARG A 267 3.30 27.58 -1.53
CA ARG A 267 4.49 28.37 -1.89
C ARG A 267 4.20 29.87 -2.03
N ARG A 268 2.96 30.25 -2.35
CA ARG A 268 2.51 31.64 -2.43
C ARG A 268 1.98 32.18 -1.10
N GLY A 269 1.93 31.36 -0.05
CA GLY A 269 1.37 31.73 1.25
C GLY A 269 -0.16 31.78 1.29
N GLU A 270 -0.83 31.19 0.29
CA GLU A 270 -2.31 31.16 0.20
C GLU A 270 -2.92 30.07 1.09
N LEU A 271 -2.17 29.00 1.35
CA LEU A 271 -2.53 27.90 2.25
C LEU A 271 -1.35 27.57 3.18
N PRO A 272 -1.58 27.20 4.43
CA PRO A 272 -0.54 26.64 5.29
C PRO A 272 -0.18 25.20 4.86
N MET A 273 1.03 24.75 5.23
CA MET A 273 1.35 23.32 5.22
C MET A 273 0.59 22.61 6.36
N PRO A 274 0.16 21.35 6.16
CA PRO A 274 -0.27 20.46 7.24
C PRO A 274 0.79 20.40 8.36
N GLN A 275 0.33 20.12 9.58
CA GLN A 275 1.17 20.08 10.78
C GLN A 275 1.13 18.68 11.37
N ASP A 276 2.29 18.07 11.59
CA ASP A 276 2.44 16.69 12.05
C ASP A 276 1.65 16.40 13.34
N ASP A 277 1.67 17.31 14.32
CA ASP A 277 0.94 17.14 15.59
C ASP A 277 -0.59 17.17 15.42
N ASP A 278 -1.11 17.98 14.48
CA ASP A 278 -2.54 18.01 14.15
C ASP A 278 -2.95 16.70 13.45
N GLU A 279 -2.15 16.24 12.51
CA GLU A 279 -2.35 14.98 11.80
C GLU A 279 -2.29 13.77 12.73
N ALA A 280 -1.33 13.75 13.67
CA ALA A 280 -1.23 12.72 14.69
C ALA A 280 -2.49 12.70 15.57
N THR A 281 -2.95 13.88 16.03
CA THR A 281 -4.18 14.00 16.82
C THR A 281 -5.41 13.50 16.03
N LYS A 282 -5.53 13.86 14.75
CA LYS A 282 -6.62 13.42 13.87
C LYS A 282 -6.59 11.91 13.63
N TYR A 283 -5.41 11.32 13.49
CA TYR A 283 -5.24 9.87 13.38
C TYR A 283 -5.70 9.13 14.64
N GLU A 284 -5.34 9.61 15.83
CA GLU A 284 -5.80 9.02 17.09
C GLU A 284 -7.34 9.11 17.24
N VAL A 285 -7.93 10.23 16.82
CA VAL A 285 -9.39 10.37 16.76
C VAL A 285 -10.01 9.37 15.79
N ALA A 286 -9.41 9.16 14.61
CA ALA A 286 -9.87 8.19 13.63
C ALA A 286 -9.85 6.76 14.22
N ASP A 287 -8.72 6.32 14.77
CA ASP A 287 -8.59 4.98 15.36
C ASP A 287 -9.62 4.76 16.48
N ALA A 288 -9.80 5.75 17.37
CA ALA A 288 -10.76 5.65 18.46
C ALA A 288 -12.23 5.59 17.99
N VAL A 289 -12.63 6.42 17.01
CA VAL A 289 -14.01 6.44 16.48
C VAL A 289 -14.30 5.16 15.70
N LEU A 290 -13.38 4.74 14.85
CA LEU A 290 -13.54 3.56 14.00
C LEU A 290 -13.55 2.26 14.81
N ALA A 291 -12.68 2.14 15.83
CA ALA A 291 -12.69 1.01 16.74
C ALA A 291 -14.01 0.89 17.51
N ARG A 292 -14.55 2.01 18.03
CA ARG A 292 -15.86 2.04 18.69
C ARG A 292 -17.01 1.65 17.75
N ALA A 293 -16.87 1.94 16.47
CA ALA A 293 -17.84 1.56 15.43
C ALA A 293 -17.69 0.10 14.94
N GLY A 294 -16.72 -0.65 15.47
CA GLY A 294 -16.49 -2.06 15.14
C GLY A 294 -15.61 -2.30 13.91
N TYR A 295 -14.83 -1.30 13.50
CA TYR A 295 -13.79 -1.48 12.49
C TYR A 295 -12.47 -1.85 13.16
N GLU A 296 -11.74 -2.78 12.56
CA GLU A 296 -10.42 -3.20 13.00
C GLU A 296 -9.35 -2.62 12.07
N TRP A 297 -8.35 -1.96 12.67
CA TRP A 297 -7.15 -1.50 11.97
C TRP A 297 -6.35 -2.71 11.46
N TYR A 298 -5.97 -2.73 10.18
CA TYR A 298 -5.14 -3.81 9.63
C TYR A 298 -3.80 -3.35 9.05
N GLU A 299 -3.68 -2.07 8.70
CA GLU A 299 -2.45 -1.39 8.29
C GLU A 299 -2.62 0.13 8.40
N ILE A 300 -1.51 0.87 8.38
CA ILE A 300 -1.42 2.33 8.68
C ILE A 300 -2.72 3.08 8.44
N SER A 301 -3.18 3.15 7.19
CA SER A 301 -4.24 4.08 6.80
C SER A 301 -5.62 3.42 6.72
N ASN A 302 -5.77 2.17 7.17
CA ASN A 302 -6.93 1.37 6.80
C ASN A 302 -7.54 0.52 7.93
N TRP A 303 -8.88 0.55 7.97
CA TRP A 303 -9.71 -0.19 8.90
C TRP A 303 -10.82 -0.94 8.14
N ALA A 304 -11.23 -2.10 8.64
CA ALA A 304 -12.28 -2.92 8.03
C ALA A 304 -13.19 -3.56 9.06
N ARG A 305 -14.44 -3.87 8.69
CA ARG A 305 -15.33 -4.70 9.50
C ARG A 305 -15.07 -6.18 9.25
N ARG A 306 -15.45 -7.02 10.21
CA ARG A 306 -15.60 -8.45 9.95
C ARG A 306 -16.86 -8.73 9.15
N ASP A 307 -16.77 -9.72 8.27
CA ASP A 307 -17.89 -10.18 7.46
C ASP A 307 -18.87 -11.00 8.30
N ALA A 308 -19.82 -10.30 8.92
CA ALA A 308 -20.92 -10.93 9.66
C ALA A 308 -21.92 -11.64 8.74
N THR A 309 -21.93 -11.32 7.44
CA THR A 309 -22.97 -11.73 6.49
C THR A 309 -22.56 -12.85 5.54
N GLY A 310 -21.26 -13.13 5.44
CA GLY A 310 -20.68 -14.03 4.44
C GLY A 310 -20.65 -13.47 3.01
N ARG A 311 -20.92 -12.17 2.81
CA ARG A 311 -20.96 -11.53 1.47
C ARG A 311 -19.61 -11.58 0.75
N SER A 312 -18.50 -11.66 1.48
CA SER A 312 -17.17 -11.82 0.91
C SER A 312 -16.85 -13.26 0.50
N GLY A 313 -17.75 -14.21 0.74
CA GLY A 313 -17.49 -15.64 0.63
C GLY A 313 -16.64 -16.21 1.78
N ARG A 314 -16.26 -15.38 2.76
CA ARG A 314 -15.43 -15.77 3.91
C ARG A 314 -16.04 -15.24 5.23
N PRO A 315 -17.07 -15.90 5.78
CA PRO A 315 -17.70 -15.47 7.04
C PRO A 315 -16.68 -15.29 8.17
N GLY A 316 -16.78 -14.17 8.89
CA GLY A 316 -15.89 -13.81 9.99
C GLY A 316 -14.53 -13.24 9.55
N ALA A 317 -14.19 -13.28 8.27
CA ALA A 317 -12.98 -12.66 7.74
C ALA A 317 -13.08 -11.14 7.80
N LEU A 318 -11.92 -10.48 7.92
CA LEU A 318 -11.85 -9.03 7.80
C LEU A 318 -12.13 -8.61 6.35
N LEU A 319 -12.99 -7.62 6.15
CA LEU A 319 -13.37 -7.07 4.84
C LEU A 319 -12.32 -6.07 4.31
N GLU A 320 -11.05 -6.34 4.57
CA GLU A 320 -9.91 -5.57 4.10
C GLU A 320 -9.82 -5.53 2.56
N CYS A 321 -9.23 -4.46 2.02
CA CYS A 321 -8.83 -4.45 0.62
C CYS A 321 -7.60 -5.36 0.47
N ARG A 322 -7.79 -6.52 -0.17
CA ARG A 322 -6.73 -7.51 -0.36
C ARG A 322 -5.65 -7.00 -1.29
N HIS A 323 -6.00 -6.16 -2.25
CA HIS A 323 -5.03 -5.55 -3.15
C HIS A 323 -4.10 -4.58 -2.42
N ASN A 324 -4.63 -3.76 -1.49
CA ASN A 324 -3.79 -2.91 -0.63
C ASN A 324 -2.86 -3.78 0.22
N ARG A 325 -3.39 -4.86 0.80
CA ARG A 325 -2.61 -5.80 1.61
C ARG A 325 -1.50 -6.50 0.81
N ALA A 326 -1.72 -6.75 -0.48
CA ALA A 326 -0.71 -7.36 -1.36
C ALA A 326 0.56 -6.50 -1.46
N TYR A 327 0.42 -5.17 -1.53
CA TYR A 327 1.57 -4.26 -1.54
C TYR A 327 2.39 -4.32 -0.24
N TRP A 328 1.70 -4.34 0.90
CA TRP A 328 2.35 -4.45 2.21
C TRP A 328 3.04 -5.80 2.46
N GLN A 329 2.67 -6.83 1.69
CA GLN A 329 3.17 -8.20 1.83
C GLN A 329 4.21 -8.58 0.77
N ASP A 330 4.73 -7.59 0.02
CA ASP A 330 5.74 -7.82 -1.02
C ASP A 330 5.27 -8.84 -2.08
N ALA A 331 3.97 -8.81 -2.40
CA ALA A 331 3.41 -9.66 -3.46
C ALA A 331 3.88 -9.19 -4.84
N ASP A 332 3.76 -10.07 -5.84
CA ASP A 332 4.01 -9.69 -7.22
C ASP A 332 2.75 -9.03 -7.81
N TRP A 333 2.93 -8.00 -8.63
CA TRP A 333 1.85 -7.44 -9.44
C TRP A 333 2.31 -6.90 -10.79
N TRP A 334 1.41 -6.97 -11.77
CA TRP A 334 1.58 -6.26 -13.04
C TRP A 334 0.67 -5.04 -13.09
N GLY A 335 1.26 -3.86 -13.28
CA GLY A 335 0.55 -2.63 -13.57
C GLY A 335 0.46 -2.39 -15.08
N ALA A 336 -0.74 -2.11 -15.58
CA ALA A 336 -0.99 -1.76 -16.98
C ALA A 336 -1.66 -0.39 -17.12
N GLY A 337 -1.44 0.27 -18.24
CA GLY A 337 -1.87 1.63 -18.51
C GLY A 337 -0.77 2.69 -18.29
N PRO A 338 -1.03 3.94 -18.68
CA PRO A 338 -0.02 4.99 -18.68
C PRO A 338 0.45 5.34 -17.27
N GLY A 339 1.76 5.28 -17.03
CA GLY A 339 2.36 5.56 -15.73
C GLY A 339 2.12 4.47 -14.66
N ALA A 340 1.52 3.33 -15.00
CA ALA A 340 1.36 2.21 -14.08
C ALA A 340 2.72 1.64 -13.64
N HIS A 341 2.77 1.13 -12.41
CA HIS A 341 3.97 0.51 -11.84
C HIS A 341 3.73 -0.98 -11.61
N SER A 342 4.79 -1.78 -11.75
CA SER A 342 4.81 -3.23 -11.62
C SER A 342 5.90 -3.65 -10.65
N HIS A 343 5.72 -4.80 -10.00
CA HIS A 343 6.71 -5.45 -9.15
C HIS A 343 6.69 -6.96 -9.40
N LEU A 344 7.79 -7.53 -9.85
CA LEU A 344 7.93 -8.95 -10.14
C LEU A 344 9.25 -9.44 -9.55
N GLY A 345 9.18 -10.25 -8.49
CA GLY A 345 10.39 -10.70 -7.81
C GLY A 345 11.13 -9.52 -7.20
N ASP A 346 12.36 -9.27 -7.65
CA ASP A 346 13.19 -8.18 -7.14
C ASP A 346 13.21 -6.99 -8.11
N VAL A 347 12.26 -6.90 -9.05
CA VAL A 347 12.25 -5.86 -10.09
C VAL A 347 11.02 -5.00 -9.97
N ARG A 348 11.24 -3.69 -9.89
CA ARG A 348 10.20 -2.68 -10.06
C ARG A 348 10.32 -2.04 -11.43
N ALA A 349 9.19 -1.85 -12.10
CA ALA A 349 9.15 -1.23 -13.42
C ALA A 349 7.99 -0.24 -13.51
N TRP A 350 8.11 0.76 -14.38
CA TRP A 350 7.07 1.76 -14.59
C TRP A 350 6.86 2.09 -16.06
N ASN A 351 5.59 2.22 -16.42
CA ASN A 351 5.18 2.55 -17.77
C ASN A 351 5.39 4.03 -18.10
N THR A 352 5.56 4.33 -19.39
CA THR A 352 5.55 5.70 -19.92
C THR A 352 4.33 6.47 -19.40
N LYS A 353 4.57 7.63 -18.76
CA LYS A 353 3.50 8.44 -18.13
C LYS A 353 2.47 9.00 -19.10
N HIS A 354 2.91 9.55 -20.23
CA HIS A 354 2.01 10.28 -21.11
C HIS A 354 1.15 9.31 -21.96
N PRO A 355 -0.20 9.37 -21.89
CA PRO A 355 -1.10 8.42 -22.54
C PRO A 355 -0.84 8.24 -24.04
N LEU A 356 -0.61 9.33 -24.79
CA LEU A 356 -0.35 9.22 -26.23
C LEU A 356 1.00 8.54 -26.55
N ALA A 357 2.01 8.71 -25.70
CA ALA A 357 3.32 8.07 -25.91
C ALA A 357 3.25 6.58 -25.55
N TRP A 358 2.58 6.25 -24.44
CA TRP A 358 2.22 4.89 -24.06
C TRP A 358 1.46 4.17 -25.19
N ALA A 359 0.40 4.77 -25.71
CA ALA A 359 -0.42 4.17 -26.76
C ALA A 359 0.37 3.90 -28.06
N ARG A 360 1.28 4.80 -28.45
CA ARG A 360 2.16 4.60 -29.61
C ARG A 360 3.11 3.42 -29.42
N GLN A 361 3.71 3.28 -28.24
CA GLN A 361 4.59 2.13 -27.94
C GLN A 361 3.84 0.81 -28.05
N VAL A 362 2.63 0.75 -27.49
CA VAL A 362 1.77 -0.44 -27.57
C VAL A 362 1.36 -0.73 -29.01
N ALA A 363 0.99 0.29 -29.79
CA ALA A 363 0.65 0.13 -31.21
C ALA A 363 1.81 -0.41 -32.05
N ASP A 364 3.04 -0.07 -31.69
CA ASP A 364 4.26 -0.59 -32.33
C ASP A 364 4.65 -2.01 -31.84
N GLY A 365 3.81 -2.65 -31.01
CA GLY A 365 4.08 -3.98 -30.45
C GLY A 365 5.17 -4.00 -29.38
N ARG A 366 5.47 -2.85 -28.76
CA ARG A 366 6.47 -2.73 -27.68
C ARG A 366 5.80 -2.61 -26.32
N LEU A 367 6.38 -3.25 -25.31
CA LEU A 367 6.01 -2.98 -23.92
C LEU A 367 6.26 -1.50 -23.60
N PRO A 368 5.30 -0.78 -22.99
CA PRO A 368 5.42 0.64 -22.75
C PRO A 368 6.19 0.97 -21.46
N VAL A 369 7.15 0.13 -21.06
CA VAL A 369 7.97 0.32 -19.85
C VAL A 369 9.04 1.37 -20.12
N ALA A 370 8.96 2.47 -19.39
CA ALA A 370 9.87 3.62 -19.52
C ALA A 370 11.15 3.44 -18.70
N GLY A 371 11.08 2.70 -17.60
CA GLY A 371 12.23 2.43 -16.74
C GLY A 371 11.97 1.27 -15.79
N HIS A 372 13.05 0.76 -15.22
CA HIS A 372 13.02 -0.25 -14.17
C HIS A 372 14.18 -0.07 -13.21
N GLU A 373 14.08 -0.73 -12.06
CA GLU A 373 15.16 -0.92 -11.11
C GLU A 373 15.14 -2.35 -10.55
N VAL A 374 16.29 -2.79 -10.07
CA VAL A 374 16.45 -4.07 -9.37
C VAL A 374 16.68 -3.76 -7.89
N VAL A 375 15.80 -4.24 -7.03
CA VAL A 375 15.87 -4.09 -5.57
C VAL A 375 16.90 -5.07 -5.04
N ASP A 376 18.02 -4.55 -4.53
CA ASP A 376 19.09 -5.40 -4.00
C ASP A 376 18.68 -6.08 -2.67
N ALA A 377 19.55 -6.96 -2.15
CA ALA A 377 19.26 -7.70 -0.93
C ALA A 377 19.07 -6.82 0.31
N ALA A 378 19.82 -5.72 0.44
CA ALA A 378 19.73 -4.84 1.60
C ALA A 378 18.44 -4.01 1.55
N ALA A 379 18.12 -3.45 0.38
CA ALA A 379 16.88 -2.73 0.15
C ALA A 379 15.65 -3.62 0.37
N ARG A 380 15.67 -4.88 -0.09
CA ARG A 380 14.57 -5.83 0.16
C ARG A 380 14.37 -6.14 1.63
N GLU A 381 15.47 -6.30 2.37
CA GLU A 381 15.37 -6.56 3.81
C GLU A 381 14.81 -5.33 4.55
N LEU A 382 15.30 -4.12 4.21
CA LEU A 382 14.75 -2.88 4.71
C LEU A 382 13.25 -2.75 4.39
N GLU A 383 12.84 -3.03 3.16
CA GLU A 383 11.44 -2.98 2.72
C GLU A 383 10.59 -4.02 3.44
N ARG A 384 11.07 -5.25 3.63
CA ARG A 384 10.37 -6.28 4.41
C ARG A 384 10.06 -5.81 5.83
N VAL A 385 11.03 -5.16 6.49
CA VAL A 385 10.84 -4.58 7.83
C VAL A 385 9.90 -3.39 7.78
N MET A 386 10.17 -2.42 6.89
CA MET A 386 9.40 -1.18 6.74
C MET A 386 7.93 -1.46 6.44
N LEU A 387 7.63 -2.34 5.49
CA LEU A 387 6.26 -2.68 5.09
C LEU A 387 5.60 -3.60 6.12
N GLY A 388 6.31 -4.62 6.60
CA GLY A 388 5.75 -5.60 7.53
C GLY A 388 5.40 -5.02 8.90
N ILE A 389 6.20 -4.09 9.44
CA ILE A 389 5.95 -3.51 10.78
C ILE A 389 4.66 -2.67 10.80
N ARG A 390 4.24 -2.19 9.63
CA ARG A 390 3.07 -1.35 9.40
C ARG A 390 1.76 -2.13 9.29
N LEU A 391 1.84 -3.46 9.25
CA LEU A 391 0.69 -4.36 9.33
C LEU A 391 0.31 -4.61 10.79
N ARG A 392 -0.97 -4.92 11.02
CA ARG A 392 -1.48 -5.29 12.35
C ARG A 392 -0.75 -6.47 12.97
N GLU A 393 -0.36 -7.44 12.17
CA GLU A 393 0.37 -8.60 12.66
C GLU A 393 1.85 -8.29 12.97
N GLY A 394 2.36 -7.15 12.49
CA GLY A 394 3.77 -6.79 12.59
C GLY A 394 4.70 -7.81 11.95
N ILE A 395 5.95 -7.86 12.42
CA ILE A 395 6.98 -8.79 11.92
C ILE A 395 7.46 -9.76 12.99
N ALA A 396 7.93 -10.92 12.55
CA ALA A 396 8.64 -11.84 13.43
C ALA A 396 10.08 -11.34 13.67
N LEU A 397 10.55 -11.45 14.91
CA LEU A 397 11.87 -10.97 15.34
C LEU A 397 12.98 -11.96 15.01
N ASP A 398 12.70 -13.26 15.00
CA ASP A 398 13.62 -14.35 14.67
C ASP A 398 14.20 -14.27 13.24
N GLY A 399 13.45 -13.64 12.33
CA GLY A 399 13.88 -13.36 10.97
C GLY A 399 14.66 -12.06 10.77
N LEU A 400 15.01 -11.31 11.83
CA LEU A 400 15.81 -10.10 11.73
C LEU A 400 17.30 -10.40 11.99
N PRO A 401 18.24 -9.77 11.24
CA PRO A 401 19.67 -9.90 11.51
C PRO A 401 20.02 -9.56 12.96
N GLY A 402 20.66 -10.50 13.64
CA GLY A 402 21.08 -10.34 15.03
C GLY A 402 20.09 -10.84 16.09
N ALA A 403 19.00 -11.50 15.71
CA ALA A 403 18.16 -12.27 16.62
C ALA A 403 18.93 -13.49 17.16
N VAL A 404 18.93 -13.66 18.49
CA VAL A 404 19.40 -14.90 19.13
C VAL A 404 18.20 -15.86 19.15
N PRO A 405 18.30 -17.10 18.65
CA PRO A 405 17.23 -18.09 18.80
C PRO A 405 16.93 -18.28 20.29
N GLY A 406 15.69 -18.07 20.70
CA GLY A 406 15.30 -18.24 22.10
C GLY A 406 15.38 -19.70 22.51
N GLU A 407 16.24 -20.02 23.49
CA GLU A 407 16.13 -21.26 24.25
C GLU A 407 14.85 -21.20 25.08
N ALA A 408 13.91 -22.11 24.79
CA ALA A 408 12.73 -22.31 25.60
C ALA A 408 13.16 -22.99 26.91
N ASP A 409 13.31 -22.22 27.98
CA ASP A 409 13.58 -22.77 29.31
C ASP A 409 12.32 -23.44 29.89
N ALA A 410 12.38 -24.77 29.97
CA ALA A 410 11.49 -25.61 30.75
C ALA A 410 12.12 -25.90 32.11
N ALA A 411 11.82 -25.09 33.14
CA ALA A 411 11.89 -25.39 34.57
C ALA A 411 11.48 -24.10 35.31
N GLY A 412 10.73 -24.04 36.41
CA GLY A 412 10.32 -24.98 37.44
C GLY A 412 9.90 -24.11 38.63
N ALA A 413 8.94 -24.59 39.42
CA ALA A 413 8.21 -23.83 40.44
C ALA A 413 9.04 -23.33 41.65
N GLY A 414 8.52 -22.27 42.30
CA GLY A 414 8.87 -21.79 43.66
C GLY A 414 9.57 -20.42 43.66
N GLY A 415 9.25 -19.41 44.46
CA GLY A 415 8.35 -19.21 45.59
C GLY A 415 8.65 -17.82 46.19
N ALA A 416 7.62 -17.13 46.67
CA ALA A 416 7.52 -15.98 47.60
C ALA A 416 8.71 -15.02 47.87
N GLY A 417 8.42 -13.71 47.85
CA GLY A 417 9.11 -12.70 48.68
C GLY A 417 9.00 -11.23 48.23
N HIS A 418 8.11 -10.45 48.85
CA HIS A 418 8.29 -9.01 49.09
C HIS A 418 8.93 -8.85 50.49
N PRO A 419 9.75 -7.82 50.80
CA PRO A 419 9.31 -6.40 50.87
C PRO A 419 10.38 -5.33 50.45
N GLY A 420 9.97 -4.05 50.29
CA GLY A 420 10.83 -2.87 49.97
C GLY A 420 11.56 -2.26 51.20
N PRO A 421 11.80 -0.93 51.34
CA PRO A 421 11.93 0.20 50.39
C PRO A 421 13.20 1.09 50.65
N ALA A 422 13.24 2.29 50.04
CA ALA A 422 14.09 3.49 50.36
C ALA A 422 15.46 3.58 49.61
N VAL A 423 16.08 4.72 49.29
CA VAL A 423 16.05 6.14 49.73
C VAL A 423 16.46 7.06 48.55
N ARG A 424 16.07 8.34 48.65
CA ARG A 424 16.44 9.53 47.84
C ARG A 424 17.96 9.82 47.80
N GLU A 425 18.42 10.58 46.81
CA GLU A 425 19.20 11.82 47.05
C GLU A 425 19.26 12.74 45.82
N GLU A 426 19.44 14.03 46.10
CA GLU A 426 19.19 15.21 45.26
C GLU A 426 20.44 15.79 44.57
N GLY A 427 20.21 16.70 43.61
CA GLY A 427 21.10 17.83 43.27
C GLY A 427 21.77 17.73 41.89
N GLY A 428 21.78 18.75 41.02
CA GLY A 428 21.30 20.13 41.09
C GLY A 428 21.54 20.85 39.73
N SER A 429 20.85 21.99 39.56
CA SER A 429 21.24 23.26 38.87
C SER A 429 22.13 23.18 37.60
N GLY A 430 21.67 23.45 36.35
CA GLY A 430 21.26 24.74 35.74
C GLY A 430 22.47 25.62 35.31
N PRO A 431 22.40 26.61 34.38
CA PRO A 431 21.54 26.86 33.20
C PRO A 431 22.34 27.31 31.93
N GLY A 432 21.69 27.66 30.80
CA GLY A 432 22.33 28.44 29.72
C GLY A 432 21.56 28.55 28.39
N GLU A 433 21.03 29.74 28.11
CA GLU A 433 20.28 30.18 26.92
C GLU A 433 21.14 30.37 25.65
N GLY A 434 20.51 30.41 24.45
CA GLY A 434 21.16 30.97 23.25
C GLY A 434 20.47 30.75 21.90
N SER A 435 19.66 31.72 21.49
CA SER A 435 19.00 32.04 20.21
C SER A 435 19.75 31.74 18.88
N GLY A 436 18.98 31.48 17.79
CA GLY A 436 19.41 31.16 16.39
C GLY A 436 20.03 32.33 15.58
N PRO A 437 19.85 32.50 14.24
CA PRO A 437 19.26 31.67 13.17
C PRO A 437 20.22 31.39 11.98
N GLY A 438 19.85 30.57 10.98
CA GLY A 438 20.58 30.54 9.69
C GLY A 438 20.30 29.36 8.74
N ARG A 439 19.56 29.63 7.66
CA ARG A 439 19.73 29.00 6.32
C ARG A 439 20.84 29.76 5.59
N PRO A 440 21.59 29.22 4.60
CA PRO A 440 21.05 28.53 3.41
C PRO A 440 21.92 27.42 2.74
N GLY A 441 21.33 26.69 1.78
CA GLY A 441 22.02 26.20 0.57
C GLY A 441 22.58 24.76 0.57
N GLY A 442 22.06 23.90 -0.31
CA GLY A 442 22.87 22.86 -0.98
C GLY A 442 23.64 23.44 -2.17
N PRO A 443 24.31 22.65 -3.06
CA PRO A 443 24.40 21.19 -3.14
C PRO A 443 25.85 20.65 -3.31
N GLY A 444 26.04 19.31 -3.30
CA GLY A 444 27.12 18.66 -4.06
C GLY A 444 28.14 17.79 -3.29
N ALA A 445 28.05 16.49 -3.54
CA ALA A 445 29.11 15.48 -3.70
C ALA A 445 30.31 15.41 -2.73
N GLY A 446 30.49 14.23 -2.11
CA GLY A 446 31.78 13.78 -1.59
C GLY A 446 31.68 12.70 -0.50
N TRP A 447 31.22 11.49 -0.84
CA TRP A 447 31.42 10.34 0.07
C TRP A 447 32.84 9.79 -0.15
N ALA A 448 33.75 10.25 0.70
CA ALA A 448 35.03 9.59 0.91
C ALA A 448 34.77 8.26 1.64
N THR A 449 35.29 7.20 1.05
CA THR A 449 35.34 5.85 1.61
C THR A 449 36.26 5.83 2.83
N ASP A 450 35.72 5.48 4.00
CA ASP A 450 36.52 4.84 5.03
C ASP A 450 35.90 3.49 5.38
N ALA A 451 36.62 2.46 4.95
CA ALA A 451 36.38 1.07 5.26
C ALA A 451 36.78 0.82 6.72
N GLY A 452 35.78 0.66 7.57
CA GLY A 452 35.91 0.25 8.97
C GLY A 452 34.78 -0.69 9.36
N GLY A 453 34.63 -1.80 8.64
CA GLY A 453 33.63 -2.82 8.92
C GLY A 453 33.91 -3.50 10.27
N GLN A 454 33.18 -3.09 11.30
CA GLN A 454 32.92 -3.90 12.48
C GLN A 454 31.58 -4.60 12.26
N GLY A 455 31.62 -5.92 12.07
CA GLY A 455 30.42 -6.72 11.86
C GLY A 455 29.44 -6.57 13.02
N ALA A 456 28.17 -6.33 12.69
CA ALA A 456 27.08 -6.30 13.65
C ALA A 456 27.04 -7.63 14.41
N GLY A 457 27.32 -7.58 15.71
CA GLY A 457 27.27 -8.75 16.58
C GLY A 457 25.83 -9.25 16.73
N ALA A 458 25.63 -10.55 16.58
CA ALA A 458 24.40 -11.22 16.97
C ALA A 458 24.12 -10.93 18.45
N GLY A 459 23.07 -10.15 18.75
CA GLY A 459 22.77 -9.65 20.10
C GLY A 459 22.23 -8.21 20.17
N HIS A 460 22.33 -7.41 19.11
CA HIS A 460 21.85 -6.01 19.12
C HIS A 460 20.32 -5.87 19.15
N LEU A 461 19.58 -6.86 18.63
CA LEU A 461 18.14 -6.72 18.45
C LEU A 461 17.35 -6.75 19.78
N ALA A 462 17.79 -7.54 20.76
CA ALA A 462 17.13 -7.66 22.05
C ALA A 462 17.09 -6.33 22.84
N PRO A 463 18.20 -5.58 23.02
CA PRO A 463 18.16 -4.28 23.70
C PRO A 463 17.36 -3.23 22.92
N VAL A 464 17.42 -3.24 21.57
CA VAL A 464 16.60 -2.34 20.74
C VAL A 464 15.12 -2.59 20.94
N VAL A 465 14.67 -3.84 20.84
CA VAL A 465 13.27 -4.21 21.05
C VAL A 465 12.84 -3.86 22.47
N GLY A 466 13.68 -4.12 23.47
CA GLY A 466 13.44 -3.74 24.85
C GLY A 466 13.22 -2.23 25.02
N GLN A 467 14.05 -1.41 24.38
CA GLN A 467 13.92 0.05 24.41
C GLN A 467 12.64 0.52 23.70
N LEU A 468 12.33 -0.02 22.52
CA LEU A 468 11.11 0.32 21.78
C LEU A 468 9.83 -0.06 22.55
N VAL A 469 9.87 -1.14 23.34
CA VAL A 469 8.78 -1.50 24.27
C VAL A 469 8.71 -0.51 25.43
N ALA A 470 9.85 -0.14 26.02
CA ALA A 470 9.91 0.83 27.13
C ALA A 470 9.38 2.22 26.71
N ASP A 471 9.64 2.62 25.46
CA ASP A 471 9.12 3.86 24.87
C ASP A 471 7.64 3.76 24.46
N GLY A 472 7.04 2.58 24.61
CA GLY A 472 5.65 2.29 24.27
C GLY A 472 5.38 2.30 22.77
N LEU A 473 6.39 2.04 21.93
CA LEU A 473 6.26 1.95 20.47
C LEU A 473 5.92 0.54 20.00
N LEU A 474 6.37 -0.49 20.75
CA LEU A 474 6.03 -1.90 20.50
C LEU A 474 5.18 -2.49 21.62
N ASP A 475 4.28 -3.39 21.26
CA ASP A 475 3.47 -4.16 22.21
C ASP A 475 4.34 -5.16 22.97
N ALA A 476 4.42 -5.01 24.30
CA ALA A 476 5.27 -5.84 25.16
C ALA A 476 4.91 -7.33 25.11
N CYS A 477 3.62 -7.66 25.02
CA CYS A 477 3.15 -9.04 24.99
C CYS A 477 3.50 -9.73 23.66
N ALA A 478 3.39 -9.01 22.54
CA ALA A 478 3.80 -9.49 21.23
C ALA A 478 5.33 -9.65 21.16
N ALA A 479 6.09 -8.70 21.70
CA ALA A 479 7.55 -8.77 21.78
C ALA A 479 8.00 -10.01 22.57
N GLY A 480 7.37 -10.30 23.71
CA GLY A 480 7.61 -11.52 24.49
C GLY A 480 7.27 -12.82 23.75
N ARG A 481 6.46 -12.75 22.67
CA ARG A 481 6.17 -13.88 21.77
C ARG A 481 7.00 -13.84 20.48
N GLY A 482 8.08 -13.06 20.45
CA GLY A 482 8.99 -12.98 19.30
C GLY A 482 8.46 -12.16 18.13
N ARG A 483 7.55 -11.21 18.35
CA ARG A 483 7.03 -10.32 17.28
C ARG A 483 7.15 -8.84 17.63
N ALA A 484 7.59 -8.04 16.68
CA ALA A 484 7.45 -6.58 16.76
C ALA A 484 6.09 -6.17 16.19
N VAL A 485 5.19 -5.71 17.07
CA VAL A 485 3.86 -5.20 16.71
C VAL A 485 3.74 -3.77 17.25
N LEU A 486 3.35 -2.83 16.39
CA LEU A 486 3.22 -1.43 16.77
C LEU A 486 2.03 -1.20 17.71
N THR A 487 2.26 -0.43 18.77
CA THR A 487 1.17 0.21 19.54
C THR A 487 0.57 1.37 18.71
N LEU A 488 -0.49 2.03 19.22
CA LEU A 488 -1.01 3.24 18.57
C LEU A 488 0.07 4.31 18.38
N ARG A 489 0.87 4.57 19.42
CA ARG A 489 2.02 5.49 19.35
C ARG A 489 3.07 5.00 18.36
N GLY A 490 3.34 3.70 18.33
CA GLY A 490 4.24 3.06 17.38
C GLY A 490 3.84 3.30 15.92
N ARG A 491 2.54 3.27 15.61
CA ARG A 491 2.02 3.53 14.25
C ARG A 491 2.37 4.94 13.76
N LEU A 492 2.23 5.94 14.64
CA LEU A 492 2.60 7.33 14.35
C LEU A 492 4.12 7.52 14.18
N MET A 493 4.92 6.62 14.75
CA MET A 493 6.39 6.67 14.71
C MET A 493 7.00 5.49 13.94
N ALA A 494 6.26 4.90 12.99
CA ALA A 494 6.66 3.68 12.32
C ALA A 494 8.03 3.78 11.62
N ASP A 495 8.38 4.96 11.10
CA ASP A 495 9.71 5.23 10.52
C ASP A 495 10.84 5.18 11.54
N ALA A 496 10.61 5.72 12.75
CA ALA A 496 11.61 5.65 13.82
C ALA A 496 11.81 4.20 14.28
N VAL A 497 10.73 3.44 14.39
CA VAL A 497 10.79 2.00 14.70
C VAL A 497 11.51 1.23 13.60
N THR A 498 11.20 1.52 12.34
CA THR A 498 11.86 0.88 11.18
C THR A 498 13.37 1.11 11.26
N ARG A 499 13.80 2.38 11.37
CA ARG A 499 15.22 2.74 11.50
C ARG A 499 15.89 1.98 12.64
N ALA A 500 15.34 2.04 13.84
CA ALA A 500 15.90 1.35 15.00
C ALA A 500 16.07 -0.16 14.79
N LEU A 501 15.11 -0.83 14.13
CA LEU A 501 15.18 -2.26 13.83
C LEU A 501 16.14 -2.61 12.69
N THR A 502 16.44 -1.65 11.82
CA THR A 502 17.33 -1.83 10.65
C THR A 502 18.70 -1.19 10.81
N ASP A 503 18.94 -0.47 11.90
CA ASP A 503 20.22 0.19 12.17
C ASP A 503 21.32 -0.88 12.27
N GLY A 504 22.22 -0.88 11.29
CA GLY A 504 23.31 -1.86 11.15
C GLY A 504 23.10 -2.94 10.09
N LEU A 505 22.02 -2.88 9.29
CA LEU A 505 21.84 -3.67 8.06
C LEU A 505 22.77 -3.25 6.93
#